data_AF-A0A9P4XFC2-F1
#
_entry.id   AF-A0A9P4XFC2-F1
#
_cell.length_a   1.000
_cell.length_b   1.000
_cell.length_c   1.000
_cell.angle_alpha   90.00
_cell.angle_beta   90.00
_cell.angle_gamma   90.00
#
_symmetry.space_group_name_H-M   'P 1'
#
loop_
_entity.id
_entity.type
_entity.pdbx_description
1 polymer ?
#
loop_
_entity_poly.entity_id
_entity_poly.type
_entity_poly.pdbx_seq_one_letter_code
_entity_poly.pdbx_strand_id
1 'polypeptide(L)'
;MLKTLEASKDSPKDRLGETKSHGTPQNYLLTSLFDVLSGLNLYFNGRHVNSLDTYGTFLRTSYESDGPSLAFLSLRDVSRQRDMSIRPWHVRRSSPEYRILEKKRNSVGPANKVEDPYIAAVLIALAQKQQRRQHAVAETQADTPNREDESDGESKAYEGFLLAHTAMDKPCLYFYTARVPSSFLDRLDHPSINIPSRHFRINYHQTSFSSLDAMKMDLEFAISVMHGEEYVF
;
A
#
# COMPACT_ATOMS: atom_id res chain seq x y z
N MET A 1 -37.39 -44.87 -33.49
CA MET A 1 -38.88 -44.86 -33.59
C MET A 1 -39.42 -45.74 -32.48
N LEU A 2 -40.42 -45.41 -31.66
CA LEU A 2 -41.23 -44.23 -31.35
C LEU A 2 -42.16 -44.68 -30.19
N LYS A 3 -42.70 -43.74 -29.40
CA LYS A 3 -43.82 -43.84 -28.42
C LYS A 3 -43.39 -44.03 -26.95
N THR A 4 -43.50 -43.07 -26.02
CA THR A 4 -44.48 -42.01 -25.66
C THR A 4 -45.65 -42.50 -24.78
N LEU A 5 -45.95 -41.71 -23.73
CA LEU A 5 -47.16 -41.62 -22.86
C LEU A 5 -47.27 -42.75 -21.80
N GLU A 6 -47.76 -42.57 -20.56
CA GLU A 6 -48.46 -41.50 -19.83
C GLU A 6 -48.41 -41.88 -18.32
N ALA A 7 -48.18 -40.93 -17.41
CA ALA A 7 -49.15 -40.28 -16.52
C ALA A 7 -49.59 -41.04 -15.23
N SER A 8 -49.53 -40.25 -14.15
CA SER A 8 -50.58 -40.09 -13.12
C SER A 8 -50.45 -40.83 -11.77
N LYS A 9 -50.32 -39.97 -10.74
CA LYS A 9 -50.87 -40.01 -9.36
C LYS A 9 -50.50 -41.19 -8.43
N ASP A 10 -49.77 -40.88 -7.36
CA ASP A 10 -50.40 -40.68 -6.04
C ASP A 10 -49.44 -40.04 -5.02
N SER A 11 -49.99 -39.17 -4.18
CA SER A 11 -49.45 -38.62 -2.93
C SER A 11 -50.00 -39.48 -1.77
N PRO A 12 -49.69 -39.32 -0.46
CA PRO A 12 -48.85 -38.32 0.21
C PRO A 12 -48.02 -38.83 1.43
N LYS A 13 -47.34 -37.87 2.09
CA LYS A 13 -47.00 -37.77 3.53
C LYS A 13 -45.70 -38.38 4.09
N ASP A 14 -44.90 -37.43 4.59
CA ASP A 14 -44.16 -37.42 5.86
C ASP A 14 -43.02 -38.43 6.07
N ARG A 15 -41.78 -37.91 6.12
CA ARG A 15 -41.06 -37.75 7.40
C ARG A 15 -39.68 -37.10 7.22
N LEU A 16 -39.45 -36.15 8.14
CA LEU A 16 -38.21 -35.54 8.59
C LEU A 16 -36.95 -36.42 8.46
N GLY A 17 -35.87 -35.79 8.00
CA GLY A 17 -34.51 -36.31 8.07
C GLY A 17 -33.48 -35.28 7.62
N GLU A 18 -33.52 -34.07 8.19
CA GLU A 18 -32.43 -33.09 8.04
C GLU A 18 -31.16 -33.63 8.71
N THR A 19 -30.17 -34.02 7.91
CA THR A 19 -28.79 -34.19 8.40
C THR A 19 -28.04 -32.88 8.18
N LYS A 20 -27.86 -32.15 9.27
CA LYS A 20 -26.96 -30.99 9.35
C LYS A 20 -25.53 -31.47 9.16
N SER A 21 -24.95 -31.21 7.99
CA SER A 21 -23.50 -31.28 7.78
C SER A 21 -22.87 -30.02 8.38
N HIS A 22 -22.02 -30.23 9.38
CA HIS A 22 -21.27 -29.21 10.11
C HIS A 22 -19.79 -29.30 9.71
N GLY A 23 -19.14 -28.15 9.50
CA GLY A 23 -17.71 -28.00 9.18
C GLY A 23 -17.47 -27.90 7.67
N THR A 24 -17.04 -26.77 7.09
CA THR A 24 -15.99 -25.83 7.53
C THR A 24 -16.12 -24.54 6.71
N PRO A 25 -16.03 -23.32 7.29
CA PRO A 25 -15.76 -22.12 6.51
C PRO A 25 -14.31 -21.67 6.73
N GLN A 26 -13.34 -22.45 6.25
CA GLN A 26 -12.01 -21.93 5.95
C GLN A 26 -12.01 -21.61 4.46
N ASN A 27 -12.07 -20.31 4.11
CA ASN A 27 -11.62 -19.71 2.83
C ASN A 27 -12.18 -18.30 2.56
N TYR A 28 -12.69 -17.58 3.57
CA TYR A 28 -13.18 -16.21 3.37
C TYR A 28 -12.21 -15.10 3.79
N LEU A 29 -10.96 -15.40 4.18
CA LEU A 29 -10.03 -14.40 4.68
C LEU A 29 -9.05 -13.79 3.65
N LEU A 30 -9.02 -14.27 2.40
CA LEU A 30 -8.09 -13.73 1.38
C LEU A 30 -8.74 -12.84 0.32
N THR A 31 -10.07 -12.82 0.23
CA THR A 31 -10.79 -12.03 -0.78
C THR A 31 -11.19 -10.64 -0.31
N SER A 32 -11.13 -10.36 1.00
CA SER A 32 -11.43 -9.04 1.59
C SER A 32 -10.20 -8.13 1.75
N LEU A 33 -9.07 -8.48 1.11
CA LEU A 33 -7.80 -7.77 1.24
C LEU A 33 -7.46 -6.86 0.04
N PHE A 34 -8.35 -6.79 -0.95
CA PHE A 34 -8.14 -6.04 -2.18
C PHE A 34 -9.04 -4.81 -2.23
N ASP A 35 -8.77 -3.85 -1.36
CA ASP A 35 -9.19 -2.48 -1.63
C ASP A 35 -8.21 -1.96 -2.71
N VAL A 36 -8.51 -2.27 -3.98
CA VAL A 36 -7.80 -1.78 -5.18
C VAL A 36 -8.12 -0.29 -5.33
N LEU A 37 -7.77 0.50 -4.31
CA LEU A 37 -7.88 1.94 -4.34
C LEU A 37 -6.81 2.43 -5.31
N SER A 38 -7.29 2.68 -6.51
CA SER A 38 -6.53 3.17 -7.65
C SER A 38 -6.07 4.59 -7.33
N GLY A 39 -4.86 4.70 -6.79
CA GLY A 39 -4.19 5.97 -6.50
C GLY A 39 -3.97 6.24 -5.01
N LEU A 40 -2.71 6.44 -4.63
CA LEU A 40 -2.33 6.89 -3.30
C LEU A 40 -2.06 8.40 -3.34
N ASN A 41 -2.99 9.18 -2.77
CA ASN A 41 -2.93 10.64 -2.81
C ASN A 41 -1.82 11.22 -1.92
N LEU A 42 -0.98 12.06 -2.49
CA LEU A 42 0.03 12.85 -1.80
C LEU A 42 -0.48 14.28 -1.60
N TYR A 43 -0.33 14.79 -0.37
CA TYR A 43 -0.79 16.11 0.03
C TYR A 43 0.37 17.03 0.44
N PHE A 44 0.22 18.32 0.18
CA PHE A 44 1.12 19.37 0.64
C PHE A 44 0.33 20.65 0.84
N ASN A 45 0.61 21.40 1.91
CA ASN A 45 -0.11 22.60 2.29
C ASN A 45 -1.64 22.37 2.38
N GLY A 46 -2.05 21.20 2.91
CA GLY A 46 -3.46 20.79 3.00
C GLY A 46 -4.14 20.50 1.65
N ARG A 47 -3.40 20.50 0.54
CA ARG A 47 -3.95 20.31 -0.81
C ARG A 47 -3.43 19.02 -1.43
N HIS A 48 -4.28 18.36 -2.21
CA HIS A 48 -3.87 17.25 -3.05
C HIS A 48 -2.89 17.73 -4.13
N VAL A 49 -1.69 17.15 -4.16
CA VAL A 49 -0.63 17.49 -5.13
C VAL A 49 -0.61 16.48 -6.27
N ASN A 50 -0.67 15.20 -5.95
CA ASN A 50 -0.55 14.14 -6.95
C ASN A 50 -1.16 12.83 -6.45
N SER A 51 -1.63 12.01 -7.38
CA SER A 51 -2.01 10.62 -7.13
C SER A 51 -0.84 9.72 -7.54
N LEU A 52 -0.29 8.99 -6.58
CA LEU A 52 0.83 8.09 -6.82
C LEU A 52 0.30 6.76 -7.36
N ASP A 53 0.83 6.37 -8.51
CA ASP A 53 0.60 5.06 -9.10
C ASP A 53 1.31 3.99 -8.26
N THR A 54 0.51 3.08 -7.72
CA THR A 54 0.93 1.87 -7.00
C THR A 54 0.11 0.70 -7.54
N TYR A 55 0.67 -0.50 -7.55
CA TYR A 55 -0.03 -1.71 -8.00
C TYR A 55 -1.08 -2.20 -7.00
N GLY A 56 -1.04 -1.70 -5.77
CA GLY A 56 -2.02 -1.98 -4.74
C GLY A 56 -1.62 -1.32 -3.42
N THR A 57 -2.63 -1.02 -2.61
CA THR A 57 -2.45 -0.61 -1.22
C THR A 57 -3.23 -1.56 -0.32
N PHE A 58 -2.64 -1.95 0.81
CA PHE A 58 -3.15 -2.98 1.69
C PHE A 58 -3.18 -2.51 3.15
N LEU A 59 -4.15 -3.02 3.91
CA LEU A 59 -4.27 -2.84 5.34
C LEU A 59 -3.39 -3.87 6.06
N ARG A 60 -2.66 -3.46 7.10
CA ARG A 60 -1.92 -4.39 7.98
C ARG A 60 -2.82 -5.07 9.00
N THR A 61 -3.91 -4.43 9.40
CA THR A 61 -4.84 -4.97 10.39
C THR A 61 -6.23 -5.05 9.80
N SER A 62 -7.03 -6.02 10.25
CA SER A 62 -8.46 -6.09 9.94
C SER A 62 -9.25 -4.87 10.45
N TYR A 63 -8.64 -4.06 11.32
CA TYR A 63 -9.16 -2.76 11.73
C TYR A 63 -9.05 -1.75 10.58
N GLU A 64 -10.15 -1.48 9.90
CA GLU A 64 -10.25 -0.48 8.83
C GLU A 64 -9.89 0.95 9.31
N SER A 65 -9.94 1.18 10.64
CA SER A 65 -9.66 2.44 11.31
C SER A 65 -8.23 2.96 11.11
N ASP A 66 -7.27 2.07 10.90
CA ASP A 66 -5.85 2.46 10.83
C ASP A 66 -5.42 2.94 9.44
N GLY A 67 -6.19 2.64 8.40
CA GLY A 67 -5.84 2.98 7.03
C GLY A 67 -4.77 2.09 6.41
N PRO A 68 -4.51 2.24 5.09
CA PRO A 68 -3.53 1.41 4.41
C PRO A 68 -2.13 1.73 4.92
N SER A 69 -1.39 0.68 5.19
CA SER A 69 -0.02 0.74 5.71
C SER A 69 0.98 0.06 4.80
N LEU A 70 0.52 -0.72 3.82
CA LEU A 70 1.38 -1.41 2.86
C LEU A 70 1.05 -0.98 1.43
N ALA A 71 2.07 -0.77 0.59
CA ALA A 71 1.90 -0.54 -0.84
C ALA A 71 2.78 -1.50 -1.66
N PHE A 72 2.38 -1.76 -2.91
CA PHE A 72 3.14 -2.57 -3.86
C PHE A 72 3.56 -1.79 -5.12
N LEU A 73 4.79 -1.99 -5.58
CA LEU A 73 5.42 -1.16 -6.61
C LEU A 73 6.36 -1.93 -7.55
N SER A 74 6.37 -1.56 -8.84
CA SER A 74 7.40 -1.95 -9.81
C SER A 74 8.43 -0.82 -9.94
N LEU A 75 9.66 -1.05 -9.52
CA LEU A 75 10.73 -0.04 -9.67
C LEU A 75 11.07 0.22 -11.14
N ARG A 76 10.79 -0.73 -12.03
CA ARG A 76 10.91 -0.57 -13.48
C ARG A 76 9.88 0.42 -14.00
N ASP A 77 8.64 0.33 -13.52
CA ASP A 77 7.54 1.16 -14.01
C ASP A 77 7.67 2.58 -13.46
N VAL A 78 8.10 2.74 -12.21
CA VAL A 78 8.48 4.06 -11.65
C VAL A 78 9.58 4.72 -12.49
N SER A 79 10.65 3.98 -12.81
CA SER A 79 11.73 4.50 -13.65
C SER A 79 11.19 4.93 -15.03
N ARG A 80 10.32 4.11 -15.63
CA ARG A 80 9.69 4.40 -16.93
C ARG A 80 8.80 5.64 -16.86
N GLN A 81 8.01 5.79 -15.81
CA GLN A 81 7.11 6.92 -15.62
C GLN A 81 7.87 8.22 -15.42
N ARG A 82 8.93 8.21 -14.61
CA ARG A 82 9.86 9.34 -14.46
C ARG A 82 10.44 9.76 -15.80
N ASP A 83 10.93 8.80 -16.57
CA ASP A 83 11.49 9.07 -17.90
C ASP A 83 10.44 9.66 -18.86
N MET A 84 9.21 9.17 -18.82
CA MET A 84 8.11 9.70 -19.63
C MET A 84 7.68 11.10 -19.20
N SER A 85 7.72 11.43 -17.91
CA SER A 85 7.36 12.77 -17.40
C SER A 85 8.31 13.88 -17.86
N ILE A 86 9.55 13.53 -18.20
CA ILE A 86 10.59 14.46 -18.67
C ILE A 86 10.74 14.38 -20.20
N ARG A 87 10.11 13.40 -20.86
CA ARG A 87 10.30 13.16 -22.28
C ARG A 87 9.58 14.21 -23.12
N PRO A 88 10.28 14.88 -24.06
CA PRO A 88 9.62 15.68 -25.07
C PRO A 88 9.03 14.77 -26.15
N TRP A 89 7.73 14.90 -26.39
CA TRP A 89 7.04 14.14 -27.44
C TRP A 89 7.42 14.61 -28.86
N HIS A 90 7.97 15.83 -29.02
CA HIS A 90 8.18 16.46 -30.33
C HIS A 90 9.58 17.06 -30.55
N VAL A 91 10.54 16.79 -29.67
CA VAL A 91 11.90 17.37 -29.79
C VAL A 91 12.82 16.40 -30.51
N ARG A 92 13.45 16.85 -31.61
CA ARG A 92 14.43 16.05 -32.36
C ARG A 92 15.68 15.81 -31.52
N ARG A 93 16.26 14.61 -31.59
CA ARG A 93 17.50 14.26 -30.84
C ARG A 93 18.67 15.19 -31.10
N SER A 94 18.77 15.77 -32.30
CA SER A 94 19.84 16.69 -32.69
C SER A 94 19.69 18.10 -32.13
N SER A 95 18.57 18.40 -31.49
CA SER A 95 18.24 19.76 -31.04
C SER A 95 18.91 20.09 -29.69
N PRO A 96 19.27 21.37 -29.44
CA PRO A 96 19.75 21.81 -28.13
C PRO A 96 18.76 21.50 -27.00
N GLU A 97 17.46 21.59 -27.26
CA GLU A 97 16.38 21.30 -26.32
C GLU A 97 16.44 19.84 -25.86
N TYR A 98 16.78 18.91 -26.75
CA TYR A 98 16.98 17.51 -26.39
C TYR A 98 18.10 17.34 -25.37
N ARG A 99 19.24 18.02 -25.57
CA ARG A 99 20.39 17.95 -24.66
C ARG A 99 20.07 18.55 -23.29
N ILE A 100 19.29 19.62 -23.24
CA ILE A 100 18.82 20.21 -21.97
C ILE A 100 17.92 19.23 -21.23
N LEU A 101 16.99 18.58 -21.94
CA LEU A 101 16.07 17.61 -21.36
C LEU A 101 16.77 16.32 -20.93
N GLU A 102 17.75 15.86 -21.70
CA GLU A 102 18.59 14.73 -21.33
C GLU A 102 19.40 15.02 -20.06
N LYS A 103 20.01 16.20 -19.96
CA LYS A 103 20.67 16.66 -18.73
C LYS A 103 19.70 16.71 -17.56
N LYS A 104 18.48 17.20 -17.76
CA LYS A 104 17.43 17.23 -16.72
C LYS A 104 17.04 15.82 -16.29
N ARG A 105 16.83 14.90 -17.24
CA ARG A 105 16.50 13.49 -16.95
C ARG A 105 17.60 12.82 -16.12
N ASN A 106 18.85 13.04 -16.48
CA ASN A 106 20.00 12.51 -15.76
C ASN A 106 20.17 13.15 -14.37
N SER A 107 19.78 14.43 -14.23
CA SER A 107 19.84 15.15 -12.94
C SER A 107 18.72 14.76 -11.97
N VAL A 108 17.55 14.38 -12.47
CA VAL A 108 16.38 14.02 -11.64
C VAL A 108 16.39 12.54 -11.27
N GLY A 109 17.11 11.71 -12.03
CA GLY A 109 17.23 10.29 -11.72
C GLY A 109 18.07 10.04 -10.47
N PRO A 110 17.63 9.14 -9.58
CA PRO A 110 18.46 8.74 -8.46
C PRO A 110 19.69 7.99 -8.98
N ALA A 111 20.84 8.19 -8.34
CA ALA A 111 22.04 7.42 -8.63
C ALA A 111 21.81 5.92 -8.39
N ASN A 112 21.03 5.60 -7.36
CA ASN A 112 20.60 4.25 -7.02
C ASN A 112 19.07 4.12 -7.17
N LYS A 113 18.61 3.23 -8.06
CA LYS A 113 17.17 3.04 -8.33
C LYS A 113 16.39 2.55 -7.11
N VAL A 114 17.05 1.89 -6.15
CA VAL A 114 16.40 1.43 -4.91
C VAL A 114 16.23 2.56 -3.89
N GLU A 115 16.80 3.73 -4.16
CA GLU A 115 16.67 4.95 -3.35
C GLU A 115 15.92 6.03 -4.13
N ASP A 116 15.03 5.63 -5.04
CA ASP A 116 14.23 6.56 -5.82
C ASP A 116 13.33 7.41 -4.90
N PRO A 117 13.33 8.75 -5.01
CA PRO A 117 12.47 9.62 -4.20
C PRO A 117 10.97 9.27 -4.26
N TYR A 118 10.53 8.59 -5.33
CA TYR A 118 9.16 8.08 -5.44
C TYR A 118 8.81 7.10 -4.31
N ILE A 119 9.77 6.30 -3.84
CA ILE A 119 9.61 5.37 -2.70
C ILE A 119 9.25 6.17 -1.44
N ALA A 120 9.99 7.25 -1.17
CA ALA A 120 9.72 8.13 -0.04
C ALA A 120 8.33 8.80 -0.18
N ALA A 121 7.96 9.23 -1.38
CA ALA A 121 6.65 9.83 -1.63
C ALA A 121 5.51 8.85 -1.32
N VAL A 122 5.63 7.58 -1.72
CA VAL A 122 4.64 6.53 -1.41
C VAL A 122 4.53 6.31 0.10
N LEU A 123 5.64 6.18 0.81
CA LEU A 123 5.64 5.97 2.26
C LEU A 123 5.04 7.16 3.02
N ILE A 124 5.34 8.39 2.59
CA ILE A 124 4.73 9.61 3.14
C ILE A 124 3.22 9.62 2.87
N ALA A 125 2.79 9.29 1.65
CA ALA A 125 1.38 9.29 1.29
C ALA A 125 0.56 8.22 2.04
N LEU A 126 1.17 7.06 2.36
CA LEU A 126 0.57 6.09 3.27
C LEU A 126 0.35 6.69 4.65
N ALA A 127 1.40 7.27 5.24
CA ALA A 127 1.34 7.90 6.56
C ALA A 127 0.30 9.03 6.62
N GLN A 128 0.24 9.86 5.59
CA GLN A 128 -0.77 10.90 5.39
C GLN A 128 -2.21 10.36 5.35
N LYS A 129 -2.42 9.21 4.70
CA LYS A 129 -3.73 8.57 4.62
C LYS A 129 -4.16 7.97 5.98
N GLN A 130 -3.22 7.39 6.71
CA GLN A 130 -3.44 6.90 8.08
C GLN A 130 -3.81 8.07 9.03
N GLN A 131 -3.03 9.16 9.00
CA GLN A 131 -3.29 10.34 9.82
C GLN A 131 -4.71 10.87 9.60
N ARG A 132 -5.11 11.11 8.34
CA ARG A 132 -6.43 11.68 8.02
C ARG A 132 -7.58 10.77 8.43
N ARG A 133 -7.44 9.45 8.32
CA ARG A 133 -8.46 8.51 8.81
C ARG A 133 -8.63 8.61 10.32
N GLN A 134 -7.54 8.66 11.06
CA GLN A 134 -7.60 8.76 12.52
C GLN A 134 -8.21 10.09 12.99
N HIS A 135 -7.94 11.21 12.30
CA HIS A 135 -8.63 12.46 12.58
C HIS A 135 -10.14 12.37 12.31
N ALA A 136 -10.55 11.76 11.19
CA ALA A 136 -11.97 11.59 10.88
C ALA A 136 -12.71 10.70 11.91
N VAL A 137 -12.07 9.64 12.41
CA VAL A 137 -12.63 8.78 13.47
C VAL A 137 -12.74 9.55 14.80
N ALA A 138 -11.72 10.33 15.16
CA ALA A 138 -11.72 11.13 16.39
C ALA A 138 -12.83 12.20 16.38
N GLU A 139 -13.05 12.88 15.25
CA GLU A 139 -14.14 13.85 15.09
C GLU A 139 -15.53 13.21 15.23
N THR A 140 -15.68 11.95 14.86
CA THR A 140 -16.95 11.21 14.95
C THR A 140 -17.26 10.74 16.38
N GLN A 141 -16.25 10.62 17.25
CA GLN A 141 -16.38 10.14 18.64
C GLN A 141 -16.44 11.27 19.70
N ALA A 142 -16.43 12.53 19.28
CA ALA A 142 -16.36 13.70 20.15
C ALA A 142 -17.66 14.02 20.94
N ASP A 143 -18.71 13.20 20.85
CA ASP A 143 -19.98 13.38 21.58
C ASP A 143 -19.98 12.81 23.02
N THR A 144 -18.83 12.39 23.55
CA THR A 144 -18.68 12.03 24.97
C THR A 144 -17.56 12.84 25.63
N PRO A 145 -17.87 13.77 26.56
CA PRO A 145 -16.84 14.48 27.31
C PRO A 145 -16.37 13.55 28.43
N ASN A 146 -15.14 13.04 28.35
CA ASN A 146 -14.27 12.74 29.49
C ASN A 146 -13.04 11.94 29.04
N ARG A 147 -11.91 12.62 28.88
CA ARG A 147 -10.73 12.48 29.73
C ARG A 147 -9.60 13.29 29.13
N GLU A 148 -9.25 14.36 29.83
CA GLU A 148 -7.94 15.00 29.76
C GLU A 148 -6.91 13.98 30.28
N ASP A 149 -6.49 13.05 29.42
CA ASP A 149 -5.21 12.38 29.64
C ASP A 149 -4.16 13.24 28.95
N GLU A 150 -3.52 14.08 29.77
CA GLU A 150 -2.17 14.60 29.56
C GLU A 150 -1.19 13.42 29.42
N SER A 151 -1.29 12.67 28.33
CA SER A 151 -0.13 11.95 27.83
C SER A 151 0.71 13.00 27.12
N ASP A 152 1.76 13.40 27.81
CA ASP A 152 2.97 14.01 27.28
C ASP A 152 3.14 13.66 25.79
N GLY A 153 3.27 14.68 24.94
CA GLY A 153 3.16 14.61 23.48
C GLY A 153 4.25 13.77 22.81
N GLU A 154 4.31 12.47 23.14
CA GLU A 154 5.04 11.46 22.39
C GLU A 154 4.51 11.52 20.96
N SER A 155 5.37 12.04 20.09
CA SER A 155 5.06 12.37 18.72
C SER A 155 4.53 11.12 18.02
N LYS A 156 3.21 11.05 17.89
CA LYS A 156 2.50 10.01 17.16
C LYS A 156 3.20 9.78 15.82
N ALA A 157 3.41 8.54 15.44
CA ALA A 157 4.12 8.23 14.22
C ALA A 157 3.39 7.13 13.45
N TYR A 158 3.51 7.19 12.13
CA TYR A 158 2.77 6.36 11.20
C TYR A 158 3.74 5.42 10.49
N GLU A 159 3.42 4.13 10.52
CA GLU A 159 4.26 3.10 9.90
C GLU A 159 3.81 2.87 8.46
N GLY A 160 4.72 3.13 7.52
CA GLY A 160 4.58 2.80 6.12
C GLY A 160 5.46 1.63 5.75
N PHE A 161 4.87 0.68 5.04
CA PHE A 161 5.53 -0.49 4.45
C PHE A 161 5.37 -0.41 2.94
N LEU A 162 6.42 -0.76 2.21
CA LEU A 162 6.39 -0.78 0.76
C LEU A 162 7.14 -2.01 0.26
N LEU A 163 6.46 -2.79 -0.56
CA LEU A 163 7.03 -3.91 -1.26
C LEU A 163 7.30 -3.50 -2.71
N ALA A 164 8.55 -3.60 -3.15
CA ALA A 164 8.91 -3.24 -4.52
C ALA A 164 9.68 -4.35 -5.21
N HIS A 165 9.30 -4.69 -6.43
CA HIS A 165 10.06 -5.68 -7.21
C HIS A 165 10.90 -4.99 -8.29
N THR A 166 12.09 -5.55 -8.54
CA THR A 166 12.90 -5.18 -9.70
C THR A 166 12.64 -6.18 -10.81
N ALA A 167 11.96 -5.77 -11.88
CA ALA A 167 11.89 -6.53 -13.13
C ALA A 167 13.22 -6.47 -13.92
N MET A 168 14.35 -6.53 -13.22
CA MET A 168 15.70 -6.53 -13.77
C MET A 168 16.15 -8.00 -13.96
N ASP A 169 17.32 -8.21 -14.58
CA ASP A 169 17.87 -9.52 -14.96
C ASP A 169 17.98 -10.54 -13.79
N LYS A 170 17.89 -10.06 -12.54
CA LYS A 170 17.69 -10.89 -11.35
C LYS A 170 16.41 -10.45 -10.64
N PRO A 171 15.44 -11.35 -10.44
CA PRO A 171 14.22 -11.01 -9.74
C PRO A 171 14.53 -10.88 -8.25
N CYS A 172 14.40 -9.65 -7.75
CA CYS A 172 14.63 -9.29 -6.36
C CYS A 172 13.41 -8.51 -5.84
N LEU A 173 13.10 -8.76 -4.57
CA LEU A 173 12.08 -8.05 -3.83
C LEU A 173 12.79 -7.14 -2.82
N TYR A 174 12.29 -5.91 -2.71
CA TYR A 174 12.74 -4.94 -1.74
C TYR A 174 11.59 -4.66 -0.81
N PHE A 175 11.87 -4.74 0.48
CA PHE A 175 10.92 -4.40 1.52
C PHE A 175 11.41 -3.15 2.24
N TYR A 176 10.66 -2.06 2.09
CA TYR A 176 10.93 -0.77 2.69
C TYR A 176 10.05 -0.56 3.91
N THR A 177 10.64 0.00 4.97
CA THR A 177 9.92 0.43 6.17
C THR A 177 10.27 1.86 6.51
N ALA A 178 9.26 2.63 6.92
CA ALA A 178 9.44 3.98 7.42
C ALA A 178 8.46 4.27 8.56
N ARG A 179 8.95 4.97 9.58
CA ARG A 179 8.13 5.47 10.67
C ARG A 179 8.11 7.00 10.58
N VAL A 180 7.01 7.54 10.07
CA VAL A 180 6.86 8.98 9.75
C VAL A 180 6.20 9.70 10.93
N PRO A 181 6.87 10.65 11.59
CA PRO A 181 6.28 11.42 12.69
C PRO A 181 5.09 12.27 12.24
N SER A 182 4.07 12.41 13.07
CA SER A 182 2.93 13.31 12.84
C SER A 182 3.42 14.74 12.63
N SER A 183 4.36 15.21 13.45
CA SER A 183 4.95 16.55 13.30
C SER A 183 5.62 16.78 11.95
N PHE A 184 6.12 15.73 11.30
CA PHE A 184 6.62 15.82 9.94
C PHE A 184 5.48 16.02 8.93
N LEU A 185 4.38 15.29 9.09
CA LEU A 185 3.19 15.42 8.27
C LEU A 185 2.48 16.76 8.48
N ASP A 186 2.38 17.22 9.72
CA ASP A 186 1.81 18.53 10.07
C ASP A 186 2.62 19.66 9.42
N ARG A 187 3.95 19.52 9.39
CA ARG A 187 4.83 20.46 8.67
C ARG A 187 4.60 20.43 7.15
N LEU A 188 4.25 19.27 6.58
CA LEU A 188 3.89 19.19 5.16
C LEU A 188 2.53 19.85 4.88
N ASP A 189 1.57 19.73 5.80
CA ASP A 189 0.23 20.31 5.65
C ASP A 189 0.18 21.81 6.00
N HIS A 190 1.09 22.30 6.84
CA HIS A 190 1.19 23.69 7.26
C HIS A 190 2.61 24.24 7.11
N PRO A 191 3.14 24.34 5.88
CA PRO A 191 4.53 24.73 5.64
C PRO A 191 4.87 26.17 6.03
N SER A 192 3.87 27.04 6.24
CA SER A 192 4.07 28.41 6.73
C SER A 192 4.28 28.49 8.25
N ILE A 193 3.97 27.42 8.99
CA ILE A 193 4.12 27.35 10.44
C ILE A 193 5.45 26.64 10.75
N ASN A 194 6.26 27.23 11.63
CA ASN A 194 7.50 26.61 12.06
C ASN A 194 7.21 25.49 13.07
N ILE A 195 6.97 24.28 12.54
CA ILE A 195 6.73 23.07 13.34
C ILE A 195 8.07 22.32 13.47
N PRO A 196 8.64 22.18 14.69
CA PRO A 196 9.84 21.40 14.89
C PRO A 196 9.54 19.94 14.58
N SER A 197 10.29 19.36 13.65
CA SER A 197 10.08 17.99 13.20
C SER A 197 11.41 17.26 13.10
N ARG A 198 11.44 16.03 13.62
CA ARG A 198 12.59 15.14 13.47
C ARG A 198 12.59 14.56 12.06
N HIS A 199 13.77 14.33 11.51
CA HIS A 199 13.89 13.53 10.29
C HIS A 199 13.47 12.08 10.59
N PHE A 200 12.94 11.40 9.58
CA PHE A 200 12.70 9.96 9.63
C PHE A 200 13.66 9.23 8.69
N ARG A 201 13.83 7.94 8.94
CA ARG A 201 14.67 7.05 8.12
C ARG A 201 13.79 6.07 7.39
N ILE A 202 14.17 5.76 6.15
CA ILE A 202 13.62 4.67 5.36
C ILE A 202 14.65 3.55 5.41
N ASN A 203 14.28 2.41 5.97
CA ASN A 203 15.11 1.22 5.96
C ASN A 203 14.62 0.29 4.84
N TYR A 204 15.51 -0.48 4.25
CA TYR A 204 15.10 -1.52 3.32
C TYR A 204 15.99 -2.75 3.42
N HIS A 205 15.41 -3.90 3.09
CA HIS A 205 16.16 -5.13 2.85
C HIS A 205 15.80 -5.70 1.48
N GLN A 206 16.77 -6.40 0.89
CA GLN A 206 16.64 -7.04 -0.40
C GLN A 206 16.60 -8.54 -0.21
N THR A 207 15.65 -9.19 -0.87
CA THR A 207 15.58 -10.64 -0.95
C THR A 207 15.61 -11.05 -2.42
N SER A 208 16.60 -11.88 -2.77
CA SER A 208 16.72 -12.47 -4.10
C SER A 208 16.08 -13.85 -4.10
N PHE A 209 15.28 -14.16 -5.12
CA PHE A 209 14.63 -15.46 -5.23
C PHE A 209 14.97 -16.12 -6.56
N SER A 210 15.27 -17.42 -6.51
CA SER A 210 15.56 -18.23 -7.69
C SER A 210 14.29 -18.82 -8.33
N SER A 211 13.16 -18.79 -7.62
CA SER A 211 11.87 -19.31 -8.07
C SER A 211 10.71 -18.51 -7.49
N LEU A 212 9.53 -18.65 -8.08
CA LEU A 212 8.28 -18.07 -7.57
C LEU A 212 7.93 -18.62 -6.18
N ASP A 213 8.22 -19.91 -5.93
CA ASP A 213 7.98 -20.53 -4.62
C ASP A 213 8.85 -19.90 -3.54
N ALA A 214 10.13 -19.62 -3.84
CA ALA A 214 11.02 -18.90 -2.94
C ALA A 214 10.50 -17.47 -2.67
N MET A 215 10.04 -16.77 -3.71
CA MET A 215 9.42 -15.44 -3.55
C MET A 215 8.20 -15.47 -2.63
N LYS A 216 7.36 -16.52 -2.74
CA LYS A 216 6.17 -16.67 -1.91
C LYS A 216 6.56 -16.89 -0.44
N MET A 217 7.55 -17.73 -0.17
CA MET A 217 8.07 -17.95 1.20
C MET A 217 8.65 -16.66 1.79
N ASP A 218 9.41 -15.90 1.00
CA ASP A 218 9.98 -14.63 1.43
C ASP A 218 8.89 -13.57 1.70
N LEU A 219 7.83 -13.59 0.90
CA LEU A 219 6.67 -12.73 1.09
C LEU A 219 5.91 -13.10 2.36
N GLU A 220 5.68 -14.39 2.60
CA GLU A 220 5.04 -14.90 3.82
C GLU A 220 5.87 -14.52 5.06
N PHE A 221 7.20 -14.63 5.00
CA PHE A 221 8.10 -14.15 6.05
C PHE A 221 7.99 -12.64 6.29
N ALA A 222 8.05 -11.82 5.22
CA ALA A 222 7.93 -10.37 5.34
C ALA A 222 6.56 -9.95 5.92
N ILE A 223 5.49 -10.67 5.55
CA ILE A 223 4.15 -10.49 6.11
C ILE A 223 4.15 -10.83 7.61
N SER A 224 4.74 -11.97 8.00
CA SER A 224 4.86 -12.35 9.42
C SER A 224 5.60 -11.30 10.26
N VAL A 225 6.71 -10.76 9.74
CA VAL A 225 7.45 -9.65 10.38
C VAL A 225 6.57 -8.41 10.53
N MET A 226 5.74 -8.08 9.53
CA MET A 226 4.79 -6.98 9.64
C MET A 226 3.73 -7.23 10.73
N HIS A 227 3.29 -8.46 10.95
CA HIS A 227 2.28 -8.76 11.97
C HIS A 227 2.85 -8.90 13.39
N GLY A 228 4.17 -8.84 13.56
CA GLY A 228 4.81 -8.99 14.87
C GLY A 228 4.72 -10.42 15.40
N GLU A 229 4.50 -11.40 14.53
CA GLU A 229 4.58 -12.81 14.91
C GLU A 229 6.06 -13.20 14.97
N GLU A 230 6.60 -13.33 16.19
CA GLU A 230 7.95 -13.88 16.40
C GLU A 230 7.97 -15.35 15.94
N TYR A 231 8.70 -15.63 14.85
CA TYR A 231 9.16 -16.99 14.59
C TYR A 231 10.47 -17.23 15.35
N VAL A 232 10.40 -18.13 16.32
CA VAL A 232 11.56 -18.82 16.87
C VAL A 232 11.97 -19.88 15.85
N PHE A 233 13.21 -19.79 15.37
CA PHE A 233 13.83 -20.77 14.47
C PHE A 233 14.05 -22.12 15.16
#